data_AF-A0A9P4WXL5-F1
#
_entry.id   AF-A0A9P4WXL5-F1
#
_cell.length_a   1.000
_cell.length_b   1.000
_cell.length_c   1.000
_cell.angle_alpha   90.00
_cell.angle_beta   90.00
_cell.angle_gamma   90.00
#
_symmetry.space_group_name_H-M   'P 1'
#
loop_
_entity.id
_entity.type
_entity.pdbx_description
1 polymer ?
#
loop_
_entity_poly.entity_id
_entity_poly.type
_entity_poly.pdbx_seq_one_letter_code
_entity_poly.pdbx_strand_id
1 'polypeptide(L)'
;MASTTIFGLSLTFTPTALTALRIAPLLSTTASLTHAYMEWLTNSSFIGPAPVDSSLSRFLTNTSSREARITNLETPAIKQAQQEVEAAKELVVPEWFTHFFNTGVLSVIGFNNLTLMSAALNIAFSEGLGESKIFYQAGVGFAAAHYAFVPLVASSVSALIGMAARRRKGEGSRTIEGDKGAVGCVNEWVGWHTVRMSTVDVMAWGCFAWGAINTLTVVPLF
;
A
#
# COMPACT_ATOMS: atom_id res chain seq x y z
N MET A 1 -15.30 -32.83 7.83
CA MET A 1 -15.86 -32.14 6.65
C MET A 1 -16.83 -31.09 7.17
N ALA A 2 -16.83 -29.88 6.60
CA ALA A 2 -17.74 -28.82 7.02
C ALA A 2 -18.75 -28.53 5.91
N SER A 3 -20.03 -28.44 6.26
CA SER A 3 -21.12 -28.23 5.31
C SER A 3 -21.97 -27.05 5.73
N THR A 4 -22.35 -26.19 4.78
CA THR A 4 -23.35 -25.14 5.03
C THR A 4 -24.24 -24.94 3.82
N THR A 5 -25.44 -24.42 4.05
CA THR A 5 -26.39 -24.07 3.00
C THR A 5 -26.37 -22.57 2.79
N ILE A 6 -25.88 -22.11 1.63
CA ILE A 6 -25.90 -20.70 1.24
C ILE A 6 -26.80 -20.58 0.01
N PHE A 7 -27.83 -19.73 0.07
CA PHE A 7 -28.81 -19.54 -1.03
C PHE A 7 -29.41 -20.84 -1.58
N GLY A 8 -29.63 -21.84 -0.73
CA GLY A 8 -30.18 -23.15 -1.13
C GLY A 8 -29.17 -24.12 -1.73
N LEU A 9 -27.89 -23.73 -1.87
CA LEU A 9 -26.80 -24.62 -2.29
C LEU A 9 -26.08 -25.18 -1.07
N SER A 10 -26.02 -26.51 -0.98
CA SER A 10 -25.20 -27.22 0.01
C SER A 10 -23.74 -27.24 -0.44
N LEU A 11 -22.90 -26.45 0.22
CA LEU A 11 -21.46 -26.43 0.01
C LEU A 11 -20.79 -27.29 1.06
N THR A 12 -20.00 -28.28 0.63
CA THR A 12 -19.21 -29.15 1.51
C THR A 12 -17.73 -28.96 1.21
N PHE A 13 -16.96 -28.58 2.24
CA PHE A 13 -15.51 -28.44 2.12
C PHE A 13 -14.79 -29.71 2.57
N THR A 14 -13.86 -30.16 1.74
CA THR A 14 -12.84 -31.13 2.15
C THR A 14 -11.92 -30.50 3.22
N PRO A 15 -11.24 -31.29 4.06
CA PRO A 15 -10.32 -30.74 5.07
C PRO A 15 -9.27 -29.80 4.48
N THR A 16 -8.72 -30.13 3.31
CA THR A 16 -7.74 -29.30 2.60
C THR A 16 -8.35 -27.99 2.12
N ALA A 17 -9.56 -28.02 1.56
CA ALA A 17 -10.24 -26.82 1.09
C ALA A 17 -10.65 -25.91 2.26
N LEU A 18 -11.05 -26.49 3.40
CA LEU A 18 -11.32 -25.73 4.62
C LEU A 18 -10.04 -25.08 5.16
N THR A 19 -8.92 -25.79 5.17
CA THR A 19 -7.62 -25.24 5.57
C THR A 19 -7.19 -24.10 4.65
N ALA A 20 -7.31 -24.28 3.34
CA ALA A 20 -7.06 -23.23 2.35
C ALA A 20 -7.94 -21.99 2.59
N LEU A 21 -9.22 -22.21 2.90
CA LEU A 21 -10.13 -21.13 3.28
C LEU A 21 -9.66 -20.42 4.55
N ARG A 22 -9.21 -21.14 5.59
CA ARG A 22 -8.72 -20.54 6.85
C ARG A 22 -7.51 -19.63 6.64
N ILE A 23 -6.59 -20.00 5.77
CA ILE A 23 -5.35 -19.23 5.53
C ILE A 23 -5.51 -18.14 4.46
N ALA A 24 -6.52 -18.22 3.59
CA ALA A 24 -6.68 -17.30 2.47
C ALA A 24 -6.72 -15.81 2.89
N PRO A 25 -7.42 -15.39 3.96
CA PRO A 25 -7.37 -14.00 4.42
C PRO A 25 -5.98 -13.54 4.84
N LEU A 26 -5.20 -14.41 5.49
CA LEU A 26 -3.82 -14.09 5.88
C LEU A 26 -2.91 -13.93 4.66
N LEU A 27 -3.00 -14.85 3.69
CA LEU A 27 -2.18 -14.79 2.48
C LEU A 27 -2.50 -13.54 1.64
N SER A 28 -3.79 -13.26 1.45
CA SER A 28 -4.24 -12.10 0.68
C SER A 28 -3.93 -10.76 1.38
N THR A 29 -4.08 -10.66 2.70
CA THR A 29 -3.64 -9.45 3.44
C THR A 29 -2.12 -9.30 3.51
N THR A 30 -1.36 -10.39 3.52
CA THR A 30 0.11 -10.33 3.41
C THR A 30 0.52 -9.77 2.04
N ALA A 31 -0.13 -10.23 0.96
CA ALA A 31 0.11 -9.73 -0.38
C ALA A 31 -0.28 -8.26 -0.52
N SER A 32 -1.44 -7.84 0.00
CA SER A 32 -1.86 -6.44 -0.04
C SER A 32 -0.98 -5.53 0.80
N LEU A 33 -0.54 -5.97 1.99
CA LEU A 33 0.38 -5.20 2.84
C LEU A 33 1.76 -5.06 2.20
N THR A 34 2.25 -6.12 1.55
CA THR A 34 3.51 -6.06 0.77
C THR A 34 3.38 -5.08 -0.39
N HIS A 35 2.26 -5.12 -1.13
CA HIS A 35 1.98 -4.16 -2.19
C HIS A 35 1.97 -2.73 -1.62
N ALA A 36 1.23 -2.49 -0.54
CA ALA A 36 1.16 -1.19 0.12
C ALA A 36 2.53 -0.67 0.57
N TYR A 37 3.40 -1.54 1.09
CA TYR A 37 4.77 -1.17 1.43
C TYR A 37 5.59 -0.76 0.19
N MET A 38 5.45 -1.49 -0.92
CA MET A 38 6.13 -1.13 -2.17
C MET A 38 5.61 0.18 -2.75
N GLU A 39 4.30 0.43 -2.70
CA GLU A 39 3.71 1.72 -3.10
C GLU A 39 4.24 2.86 -2.24
N TRP A 40 4.35 2.64 -0.92
CA TRP A 40 4.92 3.62 0.01
C TRP A 40 6.38 3.89 -0.32
N LEU A 41 7.22 2.86 -0.43
CA LEU A 41 8.65 2.99 -0.66
C LEU A 41 8.97 3.70 -1.98
N THR A 42 8.31 3.28 -3.06
CA THR A 42 8.56 3.83 -4.40
C THR A 42 8.11 5.28 -4.51
N ASN A 43 6.92 5.64 -4.01
CA ASN A 43 6.42 7.01 -4.13
C ASN A 43 7.09 7.96 -3.13
N SER A 44 7.48 7.48 -1.94
CA SER A 44 8.19 8.30 -0.96
C SER A 44 9.57 8.75 -1.45
N SER A 45 10.16 8.02 -2.40
CA SER A 45 11.46 8.37 -3.00
C SER A 45 11.47 9.72 -3.73
N PHE A 46 10.30 10.27 -4.08
CA PHE A 46 10.18 11.58 -4.74
C PHE A 46 10.08 12.77 -3.76
N ILE A 47 9.78 12.52 -2.48
CA ILE A 47 9.46 13.56 -1.49
C ILE A 47 10.74 14.20 -0.91
N GLY A 48 11.81 13.42 -0.76
CA GLY A 48 13.07 13.87 -0.17
C GLY A 48 14.24 13.92 -1.16
N PRO A 49 15.37 14.53 -0.75
CA PRO A 49 16.63 14.35 -1.46
C PRO A 49 17.12 12.91 -1.36
N ALA A 50 17.93 12.49 -2.34
CA ALA A 50 18.55 11.16 -2.30
C ALA A 50 19.48 11.05 -1.06
N PRO A 51 19.47 9.92 -0.33
CA PRO A 51 20.27 9.74 0.89
C PRO A 51 21.75 9.42 0.57
N VAL A 52 22.42 10.33 -0.13
CA VAL A 52 23.84 10.19 -0.54
C VAL A 52 24.81 10.24 0.65
N ASP A 53 24.36 10.72 1.81
CA ASP A 53 25.15 10.78 3.03
C ASP A 53 25.01 9.54 3.94
N SER A 54 24.28 8.50 3.51
CA SER A 54 24.14 7.27 4.29
C SER A 54 25.48 6.53 4.44
N SER A 55 25.63 5.72 5.50
CA SER A 55 26.85 4.89 5.69
C SER A 55 27.11 3.97 4.51
N LEU A 56 26.05 3.42 3.90
CA LEU A 56 26.15 2.60 2.70
C LEU A 56 26.64 3.41 1.51
N SER A 57 26.09 4.61 1.30
CA SER A 57 26.49 5.51 0.20
C SER A 57 27.97 5.89 0.33
N ARG A 58 28.43 6.27 1.53
CA ARG A 58 29.84 6.60 1.80
C ARG A 58 30.78 5.40 1.60
N PHE A 59 30.35 4.21 2.02
CA PHE A 59 31.10 2.98 1.80
C PHE A 59 31.26 2.69 0.30
N LEU A 60 30.18 2.77 -0.47
CA LEU A 60 30.18 2.46 -1.90
C LEU A 60 30.93 3.50 -2.74
N THR A 61 30.93 4.77 -2.31
CA THR A 61 31.60 5.88 -3.02
C THR A 61 33.05 6.08 -2.59
N ASN A 62 33.50 5.40 -1.52
CA ASN A 62 34.82 5.59 -0.91
C ASN A 62 35.11 7.06 -0.56
N THR A 63 34.06 7.83 -0.25
CA THR A 63 34.16 9.24 0.08
C THR A 63 34.68 9.39 1.51
N SER A 64 36.00 9.60 1.67
CA SER A 64 36.58 9.93 2.97
C SER A 64 36.12 11.31 3.44
N SER A 65 36.13 11.53 4.76
CA SER A 65 35.64 12.70 5.53
C SER A 65 36.10 14.11 5.09
N ARG A 66 36.86 14.24 3.99
CA ARG A 66 37.39 15.48 3.43
C ARG A 66 36.38 16.26 2.57
N GLU A 67 35.39 15.60 1.96
CA GLU A 67 34.31 16.26 1.19
C GLU A 67 33.20 16.87 2.06
N ALA A 68 33.02 16.35 3.29
CA ALA A 68 32.05 16.89 4.27
C ALA A 68 32.36 18.33 4.74
N ARG A 69 33.53 18.89 4.38
CA ARG A 69 33.89 20.30 4.63
C ARG A 69 33.41 21.24 3.52
N ILE A 70 33.13 20.75 2.31
CA ILE A 70 32.68 21.54 1.15
C ILE A 70 31.15 21.72 1.16
N THR A 71 30.42 20.76 1.73
CA THR A 71 28.94 20.73 1.80
C THR A 71 28.30 21.85 2.65
N ASN A 72 29.08 22.58 3.45
CA ASN A 72 28.57 23.68 4.28
C ASN A 72 28.53 25.05 3.59
N LEU A 73 28.97 25.14 2.32
CA LEU A 73 28.82 26.34 1.50
C LEU A 73 27.80 26.05 0.41
N GLU A 74 26.57 26.54 0.58
CA GLU A 74 25.58 26.61 -0.50
C GLU A 74 26.15 27.48 -1.62
N THR A 75 26.73 26.83 -2.64
CA THR A 75 27.18 27.53 -3.84
C THR A 75 25.98 27.77 -4.77
N PRO A 76 26.01 28.80 -5.62
CA PRO A 76 25.00 29.01 -6.67
C PRO A 76 24.78 27.76 -7.54
N ALA A 77 25.83 26.98 -7.78
CA ALA A 77 25.76 25.73 -8.54
C ALA A 77 24.90 24.65 -7.84
N ILE A 78 24.99 24.52 -6.51
CA ILE A 78 24.17 23.57 -5.73
C ILE A 78 22.69 23.98 -5.79
N LYS A 79 22.40 25.28 -5.66
CA LYS A 79 21.02 25.79 -5.75
C LYS A 79 20.42 25.55 -7.13
N GLN A 80 21.21 25.79 -8.19
CA GLN A 80 20.78 25.52 -9.56
C GLN A 80 20.50 24.03 -9.77
N ALA A 81 21.39 23.14 -9.34
CA ALA A 81 21.18 21.70 -9.44
C ALA A 81 19.92 21.24 -8.70
N GLN A 82 19.65 21.79 -7.51
CA GLN A 82 18.42 21.50 -6.77
C GLN A 82 17.17 21.97 -7.54
N GLN A 83 17.20 23.16 -8.14
CA GLN A 83 16.09 23.68 -8.95
C GLN A 83 15.83 22.81 -10.19
N GLU A 84 16.89 22.35 -10.86
CA GLU A 84 16.77 21.43 -12.00
C GLU A 84 16.12 20.10 -11.60
N VAL A 85 16.48 19.56 -10.43
CA VAL A 85 15.87 18.33 -9.88
C VAL A 85 14.39 18.56 -9.54
N GLU A 86 14.04 19.65 -8.86
CA GLU A 86 12.64 19.93 -8.53
C GLU A 86 11.79 20.17 -9.79
N ALA A 87 12.33 20.88 -10.79
CA ALA A 87 11.68 21.02 -12.09
C ALA A 87 11.49 19.68 -12.81
N ALA A 88 12.47 18.78 -12.75
CA ALA A 88 12.37 17.44 -13.31
C ALA A 88 11.30 16.59 -12.61
N LYS A 89 11.16 16.70 -11.28
CA LYS A 89 10.12 15.98 -10.52
C LYS A 89 8.71 16.38 -10.97
N GLU A 90 8.46 17.65 -11.23
CA GLU A 90 7.17 18.12 -11.77
C GLU A 90 6.82 17.47 -13.13
N LEU A 91 7.83 17.01 -13.87
CA LEU A 91 7.65 16.27 -15.11
C LEU A 91 7.46 14.76 -14.89
N VAL A 92 8.36 14.14 -14.13
CA VAL A 92 8.46 12.68 -14.03
C VAL A 92 7.42 12.09 -13.08
N VAL A 93 7.13 12.77 -11.97
CA VAL A 93 6.24 12.26 -10.91
C VAL A 93 4.83 11.95 -11.43
N PRO A 94 4.14 12.84 -12.17
CA PRO A 94 2.81 12.54 -12.70
C PRO A 94 2.78 11.35 -13.65
N GLU A 95 3.80 11.22 -14.52
CA GLU A 95 3.87 10.12 -15.49
C GLU A 95 4.14 8.78 -14.79
N TRP A 96 5.11 8.75 -13.89
CA TRP A 96 5.42 7.58 -13.06
C TRP A 96 4.19 7.14 -12.26
N PHE A 97 3.61 8.06 -11.49
CA PHE A 97 2.47 7.77 -10.62
C PHE A 97 1.27 7.28 -11.42
N THR A 98 0.98 7.90 -12.55
CA THR A 98 -0.15 7.49 -13.41
C THR A 98 0.03 6.06 -13.92
N HIS A 99 1.22 5.72 -14.40
CA HIS A 99 1.50 4.37 -14.87
C HIS A 99 1.39 3.36 -13.72
N PHE A 100 2.12 3.63 -12.63
CA PHE A 100 2.16 2.79 -11.44
C PHE A 100 0.77 2.56 -10.85
N PHE A 101 -0.02 3.61 -10.65
CA PHE A 101 -1.35 3.54 -10.06
C PHE A 101 -2.32 2.72 -10.92
N ASN A 102 -2.36 2.96 -12.23
CA ASN A 102 -3.27 2.23 -13.12
C ASN A 102 -2.91 0.73 -13.24
N THR A 103 -1.64 0.37 -13.07
CA THR A 103 -1.21 -1.03 -13.03
C THR A 103 -1.45 -1.66 -11.64
N GLY A 104 -1.09 -0.94 -10.57
CA GLY A 104 -1.13 -1.44 -9.19
C GLY A 104 -2.54 -1.57 -8.63
N VAL A 105 -3.47 -0.67 -9.00
CA VAL A 105 -4.83 -0.63 -8.43
C VAL A 105 -5.60 -1.94 -8.64
N LEU A 106 -5.37 -2.65 -9.76
CA LEU A 106 -5.99 -3.94 -10.02
C LEU A 106 -5.60 -4.99 -8.98
N SER A 107 -4.35 -4.98 -8.53
CA SER A 107 -3.87 -5.90 -7.50
C SER A 107 -4.50 -5.59 -6.14
N VAL A 108 -4.63 -4.30 -5.78
CA VAL A 108 -5.28 -3.86 -4.55
C VAL A 108 -6.75 -4.29 -4.52
N ILE A 109 -7.47 -4.07 -5.63
CA ILE A 109 -8.86 -4.53 -5.77
C ILE A 109 -8.91 -6.06 -5.62
N GLY A 110 -8.04 -6.80 -6.31
CA GLY A 110 -8.02 -8.26 -6.28
C GLY A 110 -7.76 -8.82 -4.87
N PHE A 111 -6.70 -8.38 -4.21
CA PHE A 111 -6.32 -8.90 -2.88
C PHE A 111 -7.32 -8.50 -1.79
N ASN A 112 -7.86 -7.28 -1.82
CA ASN A 112 -8.85 -6.86 -0.81
C ASN A 112 -10.19 -7.59 -0.99
N ASN A 113 -10.65 -7.82 -2.22
CA ASN A 113 -11.84 -8.63 -2.46
C ASN A 113 -11.61 -10.08 -2.03
N LEU A 114 -10.46 -10.66 -2.37
CA LEU A 114 -10.12 -12.01 -1.94
C LEU A 114 -10.08 -12.11 -0.40
N THR A 115 -9.50 -11.12 0.27
CA THR A 115 -9.48 -11.02 1.74
C THR A 115 -10.90 -11.01 2.30
N LEU A 116 -11.74 -10.07 1.86
CA LEU A 116 -13.09 -9.89 2.38
C LEU A 116 -13.97 -11.11 2.10
N MET A 117 -13.92 -11.65 0.88
CA MET A 117 -14.71 -12.82 0.51
C MET A 117 -14.28 -14.06 1.29
N SER A 118 -12.98 -14.36 1.35
CA SER A 118 -12.49 -15.53 2.08
C SER A 118 -12.74 -15.39 3.58
N ALA A 119 -12.59 -14.20 4.16
CA ALA A 119 -12.89 -13.98 5.57
C ALA A 119 -14.39 -14.06 5.89
N ALA A 120 -15.25 -13.52 5.03
CA ALA A 120 -16.71 -13.67 5.15
C ALA A 120 -17.13 -15.14 5.06
N LEU A 121 -16.54 -15.90 4.13
CA LEU A 121 -16.75 -17.34 4.04
C LEU A 121 -16.25 -18.05 5.30
N ASN A 122 -15.09 -17.68 5.86
CA ASN A 122 -14.67 -18.23 7.15
C ASN A 122 -15.72 -18.06 8.25
N ILE A 123 -16.32 -16.86 8.33
CA ILE A 123 -17.33 -16.52 9.34
C ILE A 123 -18.64 -17.30 9.07
N ALA A 124 -19.02 -17.47 7.81
CA ALA A 124 -20.22 -18.24 7.42
C ALA A 124 -20.04 -19.74 7.69
N PHE A 125 -18.87 -20.29 7.38
CA PHE A 125 -18.47 -21.66 7.68
C PHE A 125 -17.74 -21.70 9.03
N SER A 126 -18.40 -21.28 10.12
CA SER A 126 -17.73 -21.13 11.42
C SER A 126 -17.43 -22.44 12.18
N GLU A 127 -17.81 -23.59 11.62
CA GLU A 127 -17.46 -24.91 12.18
C GLU A 127 -15.94 -25.04 12.34
N GLY A 128 -15.49 -25.34 13.55
CA GLY A 128 -14.06 -25.45 13.87
C GLY A 128 -13.31 -24.12 14.02
N LEU A 129 -13.98 -22.95 13.97
CA LEU A 129 -13.31 -21.68 14.33
C LEU A 129 -13.18 -21.47 15.84
N GLY A 130 -14.15 -21.95 16.64
CA GLY A 130 -14.19 -21.67 18.07
C GLY A 130 -14.06 -20.18 18.37
N GLU A 131 -13.21 -19.83 19.34
CA GLU A 131 -12.90 -18.45 19.70
C GLU A 131 -12.19 -17.66 18.58
N SER A 132 -11.54 -18.32 17.62
CA SER A 132 -10.85 -17.66 16.51
C SER A 132 -11.78 -16.82 15.64
N LYS A 133 -13.09 -17.10 15.67
CA LYS A 133 -14.12 -16.37 14.91
C LYS A 133 -14.07 -14.87 15.17
N ILE A 134 -13.78 -14.42 16.39
CA ILE A 134 -13.72 -13.00 16.73
C ILE A 134 -12.62 -12.27 15.96
N PHE A 135 -11.49 -12.94 15.73
CA PHE A 135 -10.37 -12.38 14.98
C PHE A 135 -10.68 -12.27 13.49
N TYR A 136 -11.37 -13.25 12.91
CA TYR A 136 -11.85 -13.12 11.52
C TYR A 136 -12.86 -11.98 11.37
N GLN A 137 -13.78 -11.79 12.33
CA GLN A 137 -14.74 -10.69 12.33
C GLN A 137 -14.06 -9.32 12.46
N ALA A 138 -13.14 -9.19 13.42
CA ALA A 138 -12.36 -7.96 13.60
C ALA A 138 -11.51 -7.66 12.36
N GLY A 139 -10.85 -8.68 11.80
CA GLY A 139 -10.07 -8.56 10.56
C GLY A 139 -10.90 -8.08 9.37
N VAL A 140 -12.14 -8.57 9.22
CA VAL A 140 -13.08 -8.05 8.21
C VAL A 140 -13.40 -6.58 8.45
N GLY A 141 -13.64 -6.18 9.70
CA GLY A 141 -13.90 -4.78 10.05
C GLY A 141 -12.76 -3.85 9.64
N PHE A 142 -11.52 -4.22 9.98
CA PHE A 142 -10.34 -3.45 9.58
C PHE A 142 -10.08 -3.48 8.06
N ALA A 143 -10.21 -4.64 7.42
CA ALA A 143 -10.05 -4.78 5.97
C ALA A 143 -11.11 -3.96 5.20
N ALA A 144 -12.34 -3.86 5.71
CA ALA A 144 -13.36 -2.99 5.13
C ALA A 144 -13.03 -1.51 5.36
N ALA A 145 -12.49 -1.14 6.53
CA ALA A 145 -12.08 0.22 6.84
C ALA A 145 -10.97 0.75 5.92
N HIS A 146 -10.19 -0.12 5.27
CA HIS A 146 -9.26 0.26 4.18
C HIS A 146 -9.92 1.19 3.16
N TYR A 147 -11.15 0.89 2.74
CA TYR A 147 -11.85 1.64 1.70
C TYR A 147 -12.28 3.05 2.14
N ALA A 148 -12.32 3.32 3.44
CA ALA A 148 -12.61 4.66 3.97
C ALA A 148 -11.52 5.68 3.64
N PHE A 149 -10.32 5.23 3.23
CA PHE A 149 -9.22 6.11 2.81
C PHE A 149 -9.29 6.52 1.34
N VAL A 150 -10.13 5.88 0.52
CA VAL A 150 -10.26 6.21 -0.91
C VAL A 150 -10.61 7.69 -1.15
N PRO A 151 -11.59 8.30 -0.44
CA PRO A 151 -11.89 9.72 -0.62
C PRO A 151 -10.74 10.65 -0.22
N LEU A 152 -9.92 10.25 0.75
CA LEU A 152 -8.80 11.06 1.29
C LEU A 152 -7.65 11.18 0.30
N VAL A 153 -7.49 10.20 -0.60
CA VAL A 153 -6.43 10.18 -1.61
C VAL A 153 -6.93 10.57 -3.02
N ALA A 154 -8.24 10.66 -3.21
CA ALA A 154 -8.85 10.84 -4.54
C ALA A 154 -8.44 12.14 -5.23
N SER A 155 -8.29 13.23 -4.46
CA SER A 155 -7.87 14.54 -4.99
C SER A 155 -6.43 14.47 -5.52
N SER A 156 -5.49 13.93 -4.74
CA SER A 156 -4.08 13.80 -5.13
C SER A 156 -3.91 12.89 -6.36
N VAL A 157 -4.63 11.76 -6.39
CA VAL A 157 -4.66 10.85 -7.55
C VAL A 157 -5.17 11.56 -8.80
N SER A 158 -6.31 12.26 -8.68
CA SER A 158 -6.92 12.97 -9.81
C SER A 158 -6.05 14.11 -10.32
N ALA A 159 -5.37 14.82 -9.43
CA ALA A 159 -4.42 15.87 -9.78
C ALA A 159 -3.22 15.31 -10.57
N LEU A 160 -2.61 14.22 -10.09
CA LEU A 160 -1.46 13.58 -10.75
C LEU A 160 -1.81 13.02 -12.13
N ILE A 161 -2.92 12.28 -12.23
CA ILE A 161 -3.41 11.77 -13.53
C ILE A 161 -3.76 12.94 -14.46
N GLY A 162 -4.41 13.98 -13.93
CA GLY A 162 -4.75 15.18 -14.69
C GLY A 162 -3.52 15.91 -15.24
N MET A 163 -2.44 16.02 -14.44
CA MET A 163 -1.17 16.60 -14.87
C MET A 163 -0.54 15.81 -16.02
N ALA A 164 -0.48 14.47 -15.90
CA ALA A 164 0.03 13.61 -16.97
C ALA A 164 -0.81 13.72 -18.25
N ALA A 165 -2.14 13.70 -18.12
CA ALA A 165 -3.07 13.79 -19.25
C ALA A 165 -2.98 15.13 -20.00
N ARG A 166 -2.93 16.26 -19.27
CA ARG A 166 -2.76 17.60 -19.88
C ARG A 166 -1.44 17.70 -20.65
N ARG A 167 -0.35 17.21 -20.06
CA ARG A 167 0.96 17.22 -20.70
C ARG A 167 0.98 16.45 -22.01
N ARG A 168 0.35 15.27 -22.06
CA ARG A 168 0.21 14.49 -23.31
C ARG A 168 -0.58 15.21 -24.40
N LYS A 169 -1.49 16.11 -24.04
CA LYS A 169 -2.25 16.95 -24.98
C LYS A 169 -1.48 18.19 -25.45
N GLY A 170 -0.24 18.39 -25.00
CA GLY A 170 0.52 19.61 -25.28
C GLY A 170 -0.01 20.84 -24.53
N GLU A 171 -0.95 20.64 -23.60
CA GLU A 171 -1.38 21.68 -22.69
C GLU A 171 -0.25 21.82 -21.65
N GLY A 172 0.56 22.87 -21.80
CA GLY A 172 1.68 23.15 -20.90
C GLY A 172 1.25 23.16 -19.43
N SER A 173 2.23 23.13 -18.51
CA SER A 173 1.98 23.12 -17.07
C SER A 173 1.30 24.41 -16.62
N ARG A 174 -0.03 24.49 -16.75
CA ARG A 174 -0.85 25.50 -16.08
C ARG A 174 -0.94 25.08 -14.62
N THR A 175 0.10 25.38 -13.85
CA THR A 175 -0.02 25.46 -12.39
C THR A 175 -0.98 26.60 -12.10
N ILE A 176 -2.17 26.26 -11.61
CA ILE A 176 -3.06 27.27 -11.03
C ILE A 176 -2.36 27.72 -9.74
N GLU A 177 -2.26 29.03 -9.55
CA GLU A 177 -1.65 29.59 -8.34
C GLU A 177 -2.37 29.05 -7.09
N GLY A 178 -1.63 28.36 -6.21
CA GLY A 178 -2.18 27.67 -5.04
C GLY A 178 -2.43 26.16 -5.20
N ASP A 179 -2.24 25.59 -6.40
CA ASP A 179 -2.34 24.15 -6.61
C ASP A 179 -1.10 23.42 -6.06
N LYS A 180 -1.30 22.23 -5.49
CA LYS A 180 -0.18 21.43 -4.98
C LYS A 180 0.63 20.94 -6.19
N GLY A 181 1.93 21.25 -6.24
CA GLY A 181 2.82 20.67 -7.25
C GLY A 181 2.83 19.13 -7.20
N ALA A 182 3.39 18.47 -8.20
CA ALA A 182 3.37 17.01 -8.31
C ALA A 182 3.93 16.32 -7.05
N VAL A 183 5.04 16.84 -6.50
CA VAL A 183 5.63 16.31 -5.27
C VAL A 183 4.70 16.54 -4.07
N GLY A 184 4.00 17.67 -4.01
CA GLY A 184 3.02 17.97 -2.97
C GLY A 184 1.83 17.01 -2.98
N CYS A 185 1.31 16.68 -4.17
CA CYS A 185 0.26 15.67 -4.32
C CYS A 185 0.73 14.28 -3.86
N VAL A 186 1.94 13.87 -4.26
CA VAL A 186 2.52 12.59 -3.81
C VAL A 186 2.74 12.58 -2.30
N ASN A 187 3.23 13.67 -1.71
CA ASN A 187 3.45 13.76 -0.27
C ASN A 187 2.14 13.61 0.53
N GLU A 188 1.06 14.25 0.08
CA GLU A 188 -0.27 14.07 0.68
C GLU A 188 -0.77 12.62 0.54
N TRP A 189 -0.64 12.06 -0.66
CA TRP A 189 -1.03 10.67 -0.93
C TRP A 189 -0.26 9.69 -0.03
N VAL A 190 1.07 9.84 0.06
CA VAL A 190 1.94 9.02 0.91
C VAL A 190 1.55 9.17 2.38
N GLY A 191 1.23 10.37 2.85
CA GLY A 191 0.79 10.61 4.23
C GLY A 191 -0.44 9.78 4.59
N TRP A 192 -1.51 9.88 3.80
CA TRP A 192 -2.73 9.08 4.04
C TRP A 192 -2.49 7.58 3.87
N HIS A 193 -1.68 7.20 2.88
CA HIS A 193 -1.32 5.80 2.64
C HIS A 193 -0.54 5.20 3.80
N THR A 194 0.40 5.94 4.40
CA THR A 194 1.14 5.53 5.60
C THR A 194 0.19 5.31 6.77
N VAL A 195 -0.76 6.21 6.99
CA VAL A 195 -1.77 6.06 8.07
C VAL A 195 -2.60 4.80 7.82
N ARG A 196 -3.17 4.62 6.62
CA ARG A 196 -3.96 3.43 6.27
C ARG A 196 -3.16 2.13 6.48
N MET A 197 -1.95 2.09 5.94
CA MET A 197 -1.07 0.93 6.01
C MET A 197 -0.72 0.58 7.46
N SER A 198 -0.29 1.56 8.26
CA SER A 198 0.15 1.33 9.65
C SER A 198 -0.99 1.08 10.64
N THR A 199 -2.23 1.42 10.28
CA THR A 199 -3.41 1.21 11.12
C THR A 199 -4.22 0.02 10.64
N VAL A 200 -5.15 0.23 9.72
CA VAL A 200 -6.16 -0.74 9.33
C VAL A 200 -5.57 -1.94 8.58
N ASP A 201 -4.55 -1.75 7.74
CA ASP A 201 -3.97 -2.86 6.98
C ASP A 201 -3.15 -3.79 7.90
N VAL A 202 -2.29 -3.22 8.77
CA VAL A 202 -1.53 -3.99 9.78
C VAL A 202 -2.45 -4.66 10.80
N MET A 203 -3.51 -3.98 11.27
CA MET A 203 -4.47 -4.57 12.20
C MET A 203 -5.26 -5.72 11.56
N ALA A 204 -5.72 -5.57 10.32
CA ALA A 204 -6.38 -6.64 9.58
C ALA A 204 -5.46 -7.85 9.42
N TRP A 205 -4.22 -7.62 8.98
CA TRP A 205 -3.20 -8.66 8.84
C TRP A 205 -2.96 -9.39 10.17
N GLY A 206 -2.78 -8.66 11.27
CA GLY A 206 -2.57 -9.23 12.60
C GLY A 206 -3.75 -10.07 13.07
N CYS A 207 -4.98 -9.60 12.84
CA CYS A 207 -6.19 -10.36 13.15
C CYS A 207 -6.25 -11.68 12.38
N PHE A 208 -6.01 -11.66 11.07
CA PHE A 208 -6.04 -12.89 10.27
C PHE A 208 -4.84 -13.81 10.56
N ALA A 209 -3.68 -13.26 10.89
CA ALA A 209 -2.52 -14.05 11.32
C ALA A 209 -2.86 -14.83 12.60
N TRP A 210 -3.37 -14.15 13.61
CA TRP A 210 -3.76 -14.78 14.86
C TRP A 210 -4.92 -15.78 14.67
N GLY A 211 -5.95 -15.38 13.92
CA GLY A 211 -7.09 -16.25 13.61
C GLY A 211 -6.68 -17.54 12.92
N ALA A 212 -5.79 -17.45 11.92
CA ALA A 212 -5.29 -18.63 11.21
C ALA A 212 -4.42 -19.52 12.12
N ILE A 213 -3.47 -18.94 12.86
CA ILE A 213 -2.60 -19.70 13.77
C ILE A 213 -3.45 -20.44 14.81
N ASN A 214 -4.35 -19.74 15.49
CA ASN A 214 -5.17 -20.32 16.55
C ASN A 214 -6.09 -21.43 16.01
N THR A 215 -6.70 -21.22 14.84
CA THR A 215 -7.56 -22.22 14.19
C THR A 215 -6.78 -23.47 13.78
N LEU A 216 -5.52 -23.36 13.35
CA LEU A 216 -4.74 -24.48 12.83
C LEU A 216 -3.90 -25.20 13.88
N THR A 217 -3.65 -24.58 15.04
CA THR A 217 -2.74 -25.13 16.07
C THR A 217 -3.45 -25.49 17.37
N VAL A 218 -4.52 -24.77 17.73
CA VAL A 218 -5.16 -24.93 19.04
C VAL A 218 -6.50 -25.65 18.93
N VAL A 219 -7.24 -25.44 17.84
CA VAL A 219 -8.48 -26.18 17.59
C VAL A 219 -8.14 -27.52 16.93
N PRO A 220 -8.43 -28.68 17.55
CA PRO A 220 -8.22 -29.97 16.90
C PRO A 220 -9.06 -30.02 15.63
N LEU A 221 -8.40 -30.24 14.49
CA LEU A 221 -9.05 -30.46 13.19
C LEU A 221 -9.69 -31.87 13.13
N PHE A 222 -10.39 -32.34 14.16
CA PHE A 222 -11.06 -33.65 14.19
C PHE A 222 -12.30 -33.63 15.08
#